data_AF-A0A392MTG2-F1
#
_entry.id   AF-A0A392MTG2-F1
#
_cell.length_a   1.000
_cell.length_b   1.000
_cell.length_c   1.000
_cell.angle_alpha   90.00
_cell.angle_beta   90.00
_cell.angle_gamma   90.00
#
_symmetry.space_group_name_H-M   'P 1'
#
loop_
_entity.id
_entity.type
_entity.pdbx_description
1 polymer ?
#
loop_
_entity_poly.entity_id
_entity_poly.type
_entity_poly.pdbx_seq_one_letter_code
_entity_poly.pdbx_strand_id
1 'polypeptide(L)'
;SKEDKVGTYGNTLVRDSFDEPDYALIDTLFSLAEAYLFAQLVDFKDCNPGKIREGVDYARMYKDVRAAVDLCHRDGTLKQMVAKDPGRYINEDTMIVPMLEMLRESGRATFLVTNRYVVLRWNHIVPHT
;
A
#
# COMPACT_ATOMS: atom_id res chain seq x y z
N SER A 1 -23.06 -13.87 9.58
CA SER A 1 -23.83 -14.86 8.80
C SER A 1 -24.31 -14.22 7.49
N LYS A 2 -25.04 -14.95 6.61
CA LYS A 2 -25.70 -14.33 5.45
C LYS A 2 -26.75 -13.30 5.87
N GLU A 3 -27.47 -13.57 6.96
CA GLU A 3 -28.51 -12.69 7.51
C GLU A 3 -27.90 -11.37 8.03
N ASP A 4 -26.78 -11.44 8.76
CA ASP A 4 -26.11 -10.23 9.27
C ASP A 4 -25.62 -9.32 8.14
N LYS A 5 -25.13 -9.92 7.05
CA LYS A 5 -24.73 -9.17 5.84
C LYS A 5 -25.91 -8.43 5.23
N VAL A 6 -27.07 -9.08 5.09
CA VAL A 6 -28.29 -8.46 4.56
C VAL A 6 -28.81 -7.38 5.52
N GLY A 7 -28.72 -7.60 6.83
CA GLY A 7 -29.08 -6.60 7.84
C GLY A 7 -28.18 -5.36 7.81
N THR A 8 -26.90 -5.51 7.47
CA THR A 8 -25.92 -4.41 7.42
C THR A 8 -25.96 -3.66 6.10
N TYR A 9 -25.96 -4.37 4.97
CA TYR A 9 -25.79 -3.79 3.62
C TYR A 9 -27.10 -3.72 2.81
N GLY A 10 -28.22 -4.19 3.36
CA GLY A 10 -29.49 -4.27 2.64
C GLY A 10 -29.52 -5.32 1.53
N ASN A 11 -30.54 -5.25 0.67
CA ASN A 11 -30.70 -6.14 -0.48
C ASN A 11 -29.94 -5.56 -1.69
N THR A 12 -29.09 -6.37 -2.34
CA THR A 12 -28.02 -6.02 -3.31
C THR A 12 -28.53 -5.45 -4.65
N LEU A 13 -29.76 -4.94 -4.71
CA LEU A 13 -30.40 -4.43 -5.94
C LEU A 13 -30.27 -2.92 -6.12
N VAL A 14 -29.66 -2.21 -5.17
CA VAL A 14 -29.36 -0.78 -5.29
C VAL A 14 -27.94 -0.61 -5.80
N ARG A 15 -27.78 0.14 -6.89
CA ARG A 15 -26.48 0.51 -7.48
C ARG A 15 -25.87 1.63 -6.62
N ASP A 16 -25.36 1.27 -5.45
CA ASP A 16 -24.58 2.20 -4.65
C ASP A 16 -23.24 2.45 -5.36
N SER A 17 -22.85 3.72 -5.44
CA SER A 17 -21.51 4.08 -5.89
C SER A 17 -20.53 3.62 -4.81
N PHE A 18 -19.57 2.75 -5.16
CA PHE A 18 -18.53 2.27 -4.25
C PHE A 18 -17.40 3.30 -4.13
N ASP A 19 -17.76 4.55 -3.85
CA ASP A 19 -16.85 5.67 -3.78
C ASP A 19 -16.61 6.12 -2.33
N GLU A 20 -15.57 6.92 -2.16
CA GLU A 20 -15.34 7.64 -0.91
C GLU A 20 -16.53 8.58 -0.59
N PRO A 21 -16.84 8.80 0.70
CA PRO A 21 -16.05 8.41 1.88
C PRO A 21 -16.38 7.03 2.46
N ASP A 22 -17.42 6.37 1.96
CA ASP A 22 -17.99 5.17 2.60
C ASP A 22 -17.27 3.88 2.18
N TYR A 23 -16.62 3.91 1.01
CA TYR A 23 -15.82 2.80 0.49
C TYR A 23 -14.40 3.23 0.18
N ALA A 24 -13.45 2.33 0.43
CA ALA A 24 -12.05 2.47 0.03
C ALA A 24 -11.70 1.36 -0.97
N LEU A 25 -11.06 1.74 -2.08
CA LEU A 25 -10.61 0.79 -3.09
C LEU A 25 -9.28 0.17 -2.68
N ILE A 26 -9.19 -1.16 -2.80
CA ILE A 26 -7.96 -1.92 -2.57
C ILE A 26 -7.38 -2.32 -3.92
N ASP A 27 -6.66 -1.40 -4.54
CA ASP A 27 -6.15 -1.49 -5.91
C ASP A 27 -4.61 -1.59 -6.00
N THR A 28 -3.89 -1.33 -4.91
CA THR A 28 -2.44 -1.46 -4.83
C THR A 28 -1.99 -2.48 -3.79
N LEU A 29 -0.78 -3.02 -3.94
CA LEU A 29 -0.18 -3.88 -2.92
C LEU A 29 -0.01 -3.16 -1.56
N PHE A 30 0.12 -1.84 -1.55
CA PHE A 30 0.17 -1.05 -0.31
C PHE A 30 -1.21 -0.98 0.36
N SER A 31 -2.28 -0.95 -0.43
CA SER A 31 -3.67 -0.98 0.07
C SER A 31 -3.96 -2.29 0.81
N LEU A 32 -3.27 -3.39 0.50
CA LEU A 32 -3.41 -4.65 1.23
C LEU A 32 -2.87 -4.54 2.67
N ALA A 33 -1.71 -3.90 2.86
CA ALA A 33 -1.15 -3.67 4.19
C ALA A 33 -2.05 -2.76 5.04
N GLU A 34 -2.63 -1.74 4.41
CA GLU A 34 -3.62 -0.84 5.01
C GLU A 34 -4.89 -1.60 5.45
N ALA A 35 -5.46 -2.40 4.55
CA ALA A 35 -6.66 -3.21 4.82
C ALA A 35 -6.42 -4.20 5.96
N TYR A 36 -5.26 -4.85 5.98
CA TYR A 36 -4.90 -5.78 7.04
C TYR A 36 -4.79 -5.09 8.41
N LEU A 37 -4.08 -3.95 8.46
CA LEU A 37 -3.93 -3.18 9.69
C LEU A 37 -5.28 -2.64 10.20
N PHE A 38 -6.13 -2.18 9.29
CA PHE A 38 -7.48 -1.72 9.65
C PHE A 38 -8.34 -2.86 10.21
N ALA A 39 -8.32 -4.04 9.60
CA ALA A 39 -9.04 -5.21 10.10
C ALA A 39 -8.58 -5.61 11.52
N GLN A 40 -7.27 -5.57 11.78
CA GLN A 40 -6.73 -5.82 13.12
C GLN A 40 -7.17 -4.78 14.14
N LEU A 41 -7.29 -3.51 13.74
CA LEU A 41 -7.77 -2.44 14.61
C LEU A 41 -9.27 -2.55 14.91
N VAL A 42 -10.08 -2.98 13.95
CA VAL A 42 -11.51 -3.29 14.16
C VAL A 42 -11.64 -4.41 15.19
N ASP A 43 -10.93 -5.53 14.99
CA ASP A 43 -10.93 -6.65 15.95
C ASP A 43 -10.46 -6.21 17.34
N PHE A 44 -9.38 -5.42 17.41
CA PHE A 44 -8.89 -4.90 18.68
C PHE A 44 -9.92 -4.01 19.38
N LYS A 45 -10.58 -3.11 18.65
CA LYS A 45 -11.62 -2.22 19.21
C LYS A 45 -12.76 -3.03 19.80
N ASP A 46 -13.26 -4.01 19.06
CA ASP A 46 -14.45 -4.77 19.40
C ASP A 46 -14.19 -5.71 20.59
N CYS A 47 -12.99 -6.32 20.62
CA CYS A 47 -12.56 -7.22 21.69
C CYS A 47 -12.09 -6.50 22.95
N ASN A 48 -11.81 -5.18 22.90
CA ASN A 48 -11.25 -4.43 24.03
C ASN A 48 -12.01 -3.12 24.35
N PRO A 49 -13.27 -3.19 24.84
CA PRO A 49 -14.05 -2.01 25.22
C PRO A 49 -13.29 -1.08 26.17
N GLY A 50 -13.35 0.23 25.93
CA GLY A 50 -12.69 1.26 26.74
C GLY A 50 -11.17 1.40 26.54
N LYS A 51 -10.53 0.57 25.70
CA LYS A 51 -9.10 0.76 25.34
C LYS A 51 -8.89 1.79 24.23
N ILE A 52 -9.86 1.91 23.34
CA ILE A 52 -9.92 3.02 22.38
C ILE A 52 -10.78 4.12 23.00
N ARG A 53 -10.37 5.38 22.80
CA ARG A 53 -11.11 6.55 23.30
C ARG A 53 -12.55 6.52 22.81
N GLU A 54 -13.47 6.78 23.73
CA GLU A 54 -14.88 6.97 23.42
C GLU A 54 -15.07 8.05 22.34
N GLY A 55 -15.97 7.79 21.39
CA GLY A 55 -16.23 8.68 20.25
C GLY A 55 -15.33 8.47 19.01
N VAL A 56 -14.35 7.56 19.06
CA VAL A 56 -13.59 7.16 17.86
C VAL A 56 -14.37 6.09 17.09
N ASP A 57 -14.94 6.44 15.95
CA ASP A 57 -15.64 5.53 15.04
C ASP A 57 -14.68 4.83 14.06
N TYR A 58 -15.20 3.84 13.32
CA TYR A 58 -14.40 3.08 12.35
C TYR A 58 -13.92 3.95 11.18
N ALA A 59 -14.70 4.95 10.77
CA ALA A 59 -14.31 5.88 9.71
C ALA A 59 -13.10 6.72 10.10
N ARG A 60 -13.05 7.20 11.35
CA ARG A 60 -11.91 7.91 11.91
C ARG A 60 -10.68 7.01 12.00
N MET A 61 -10.85 5.78 12.49
CA MET A 61 -9.76 4.80 12.55
C MET A 61 -9.17 4.55 11.16
N TYR A 62 -10.02 4.37 10.15
CA TYR A 62 -9.58 4.18 8.77
C TYR A 62 -8.75 5.38 8.27
N LYS A 63 -9.24 6.60 8.48
CA LYS A 63 -8.50 7.83 8.12
C LYS A 63 -7.13 7.93 8.81
N ASP A 64 -7.05 7.54 10.08
CA ASP A 64 -5.80 7.56 10.84
C ASP A 64 -4.80 6.49 10.32
N VAL A 65 -5.28 5.29 9.94
CA VAL A 65 -4.47 4.25 9.28
C VAL A 65 -3.95 4.76 7.94
N ARG A 66 -4.83 5.29 7.08
CA ARG A 66 -4.47 5.86 5.77
C ARG A 66 -3.39 6.92 5.91
N ALA A 67 -3.57 7.86 6.84
CA ALA A 67 -2.62 8.93 7.10
C ALA A 67 -1.26 8.40 7.57
N ALA A 68 -1.23 7.37 8.42
CA ALA A 68 0.00 6.74 8.88
C ALA A 68 0.75 6.02 7.75
N VAL A 69 0.03 5.27 6.91
CA VAL A 69 0.60 4.60 5.72
C VAL A 69 1.18 5.63 4.75
N ASP A 70 0.43 6.69 4.45
CA ASP A 70 0.89 7.78 3.57
C ASP A 70 2.12 8.50 4.12
N LEU A 71 2.20 8.67 5.45
CA LEU A 71 3.35 9.30 6.10
C LEU A 71 4.62 8.46 5.90
N CYS A 72 4.56 7.15 6.19
CA CYS A 72 5.68 6.22 5.98
C CYS A 72 6.18 6.19 4.53
N HIS A 73 5.30 6.46 3.56
CA HIS A 73 5.67 6.54 2.14
C HIS A 73 6.33 7.87 1.77
N ARG A 74 5.92 8.99 2.39
CA ARG A 74 6.37 10.35 2.06
C ARG A 74 7.64 10.74 2.80
N ASP A 75 7.76 10.41 4.08
CA ASP A 75 8.89 10.82 4.93
C ASP A 75 10.22 10.12 4.60
N GLY A 76 10.16 9.05 3.80
CA GLY A 76 11.35 8.32 3.35
C GLY A 76 11.82 7.23 4.31
N THR A 77 11.20 7.06 5.48
CA THR A 77 11.55 6.02 6.46
C THR A 77 11.55 4.63 5.84
N LEU A 78 10.49 4.27 5.09
CA LEU A 78 10.40 3.00 4.39
C LEU A 78 11.55 2.81 3.38
N LYS A 79 11.90 3.87 2.64
CA LYS A 79 12.96 3.83 1.62
C LYS A 79 14.33 3.61 2.26
N GLN A 80 14.60 4.30 3.37
CA GLN A 80 15.85 4.17 4.11
C GLN A 80 16.00 2.77 4.72
N MET A 81 14.90 2.16 5.19
CA MET A 81 14.94 0.79 5.70
C MET A 81 15.19 -0.23 4.59
N VAL A 82 14.54 -0.09 3.44
CA VAL A 82 14.82 -0.95 2.27
C VAL A 82 16.27 -0.81 1.80
N ALA A 83 16.81 0.41 1.79
CA ALA A 83 18.18 0.68 1.35
C ALA A 83 19.26 0.04 2.23
N LYS A 84 18.95 -0.31 3.49
CA LYS A 84 19.92 -0.98 4.40
C LYS A 84 20.18 -2.43 4.03
N ASP A 85 19.19 -3.10 3.43
CA ASP A 85 19.28 -4.50 3.01
C ASP A 85 18.36 -4.72 1.79
N PRO A 86 18.73 -4.21 0.61
CA PRO A 86 17.85 -4.20 -0.56
C PRO A 86 17.52 -5.61 -1.05
N GLY A 87 18.45 -6.57 -0.94
CA GLY A 87 18.25 -7.95 -1.39
C GLY A 87 17.14 -8.69 -0.64
N ARG A 88 16.77 -8.22 0.56
CA ARG A 88 15.61 -8.74 1.29
C ARG A 88 14.26 -8.30 0.70
N TYR A 89 14.21 -7.16 0.03
CA TYR A 89 12.96 -6.52 -0.41
C TYR A 89 12.81 -6.43 -1.93
N ILE A 90 13.93 -6.48 -2.67
CA ILE A 90 13.99 -6.35 -4.12
C ILE A 90 14.46 -7.67 -4.70
N ASN A 91 13.65 -8.27 -5.56
CA ASN A 91 14.05 -9.45 -6.31
C ASN A 91 14.90 -9.01 -7.51
N GLU A 92 16.16 -9.45 -7.55
CA GLU A 92 17.05 -9.22 -8.69
C GLU A 92 16.75 -10.21 -9.80
N ASP A 93 16.38 -9.68 -10.97
CA ASP A 93 16.20 -10.47 -12.19
C ASP A 93 17.28 -10.09 -13.22
N THR A 94 18.19 -11.03 -13.46
CA THR A 94 19.32 -10.87 -14.39
C THR A 94 18.89 -10.66 -15.85
N MET A 95 17.62 -10.93 -16.19
CA MET A 95 17.09 -10.78 -17.54
C MET A 95 16.55 -9.38 -17.83
N ILE A 96 16.33 -8.54 -16.81
CA ILE A 96 15.80 -7.18 -17.00
C ILE A 96 16.77 -6.32 -17.82
N VAL A 97 18.08 -6.35 -17.52
CA VAL A 97 19.08 -5.55 -18.24
C VAL A 97 19.18 -5.97 -19.72
N PRO A 98 19.39 -7.27 -20.06
CA PRO A 98 19.36 -7.71 -21.46
C PRO A 98 18.07 -7.34 -22.20
N MET A 99 16.92 -7.46 -21.54
CA MET A 99 15.63 -7.11 -22.14
C MET A 99 15.54 -5.60 -22.49
N LEU A 100 16.00 -4.73 -21.59
CA LEU A 100 16.06 -3.28 -21.84
C LEU A 100 17.05 -2.92 -22.95
N GLU A 101 18.18 -3.62 -23.04
CA GLU A 101 19.16 -3.45 -24.12
C GLU A 101 18.58 -3.86 -25.47
N MET A 102 17.89 -5.00 -25.55
CA MET A 102 17.18 -5.44 -26.75
C MET A 102 16.12 -4.44 -27.21
N LEU A 103 15.36 -3.85 -26.27
CA LEU A 103 14.40 -2.79 -26.61
C LEU A 103 15.09 -1.57 -27.23
N ARG A 104 16.22 -1.13 -26.66
CA ARG A 104 17.03 -0.03 -27.19
C ARG A 104 17.58 -0.34 -28.58
N GLU A 105 18.15 -1.52 -28.78
CA GLU A 105 18.72 -1.98 -30.06
C GLU A 105 17.67 -2.11 -31.16
N SER A 106 16.43 -2.42 -30.80
CA SER A 106 15.30 -2.44 -31.75
C SER A 106 14.88 -1.07 -32.27
N GLY A 107 15.51 0.02 -31.79
CA GLY A 107 15.19 1.40 -32.17
C GLY A 107 13.98 1.99 -31.44
N ARG A 108 13.44 1.29 -30.42
CA ARG A 108 12.31 1.79 -29.61
C ARG A 108 12.80 2.76 -28.55
N ALA A 109 12.13 3.90 -28.43
CA ALA A 109 12.35 4.82 -27.32
C ALA A 109 11.83 4.21 -26.01
N THR A 110 12.67 4.22 -24.98
CA THR A 110 12.34 3.73 -23.63
C THR A 110 12.51 4.85 -22.62
N PHE A 111 11.60 4.96 -21.66
CA PHE A 111 11.63 5.96 -20.60
C PHE A 111 11.10 5.37 -19.28
N LEU A 112 11.51 5.97 -18.16
CA LEU A 112 11.05 5.59 -16.83
C LEU A 112 10.21 6.71 -16.25
N VAL A 113 8.97 6.38 -15.85
CA VAL A 113 8.11 7.27 -15.06
C VAL A 113 7.84 6.59 -13.73
N THR A 114 8.14 7.29 -12.65
CA THR A 114 7.93 6.79 -11.30
C THR A 114 7.40 7.91 -10.41
N ASN A 115 6.47 7.56 -9.53
CA ASN A 115 5.90 8.49 -8.54
C ASN A 115 6.86 8.73 -7.36
N ARG A 116 8.12 8.30 -7.47
CA ARG A 116 9.12 8.32 -6.39
C ARG A 116 10.22 9.32 -6.74
N TYR A 117 10.60 10.15 -5.77
CA TYR A 117 11.85 10.90 -5.86
C TYR A 117 13.04 9.93 -5.87
N VAL A 118 14.05 10.24 -6.68
CA VAL A 118 15.32 9.48 -6.74
C VAL A 118 16.07 9.68 -5.42
N VAL A 119 15.73 8.89 -4.41
CA VAL A 119 16.42 8.84 -3.10
C VAL A 119 17.44 7.70 -3.06
N LEU A 120 17.31 6.71 -3.94
CA LEU A 120 18.30 5.66 -4.12
C LEU A 120 19.30 6.11 -5.19
N ARG A 121 20.37 6.81 -4.80
CA ARG A 121 21.57 6.83 -5.64
C ARG A 121 22.10 5.40 -5.68
N TRP A 122 22.06 4.79 -6.86
CA TRP A 122 22.49 3.42 -7.13
C TRP A 122 23.92 3.10 -6.65
N ASN A 123 24.78 4.12 -6.53
CA ASN A 123 26.17 4.00 -6.05
C ASN A 123 26.31 3.50 -4.60
N HIS A 124 25.23 3.45 -3.80
CA HIS A 124 25.28 2.90 -2.44
C HIS A 124 24.77 1.46 -2.32
N ILE A 125 24.28 0.86 -3.41
CA ILE A 125 23.64 -0.48 -3.39
C ILE A 125 24.55 -1.55 -3.99
N VAL A 126 25.47 -1.19 -4.89
CA VAL A 126 26.43 -2.12 -5.48
C VAL A 126 27.83 -1.77 -4.97
N PRO A 127 28.51 -2.66 -4.23
CA PRO A 127 29.93 -2.47 -3.92
C PRO A 127 30.70 -2.34 -5.23
N HIS A 128 31.56 -1.33 -5.34
CA HIS A 128 32.51 -1.25 -6.43
C HIS A 128 33.41 -2.48 -6.37
N THR A 129 33.24 -3.39 -7.34
CA THR A 129 34.28 -4.32 -7.79
C THR A 129 34.73 -3.89 -9.17
#